data_AF-A0AAU6Z003-F1
#
_entry.id   AF-A0AAU6Z003-F1
#
_cell.length_a   1.000
_cell.length_b   1.000
_cell.length_c   1.000
_cell.angle_alpha   90.00
_cell.angle_beta   90.00
_cell.angle_gamma   90.00
#
_symmetry.space_group_name_H-M   'P 1'
#
loop_
_entity.id
_entity.type
_entity.pdbx_description
1 polymer ?
#
loop_
_entity_poly.entity_id
_entity_poly.type
_entity_poly.pdbx_seq_one_letter_code
_entity_poly.pdbx_strand_id
1 'polypeptide(L)'
;MEESAARTAGSPGTTIVVFNEARMQVAELNHGRAGGAGGVGGACGPGPYPMTELDTAPVLDNPWATAAGVRFSYRVLDLQADGGAFDYQIGLVDNVSGQLQDTCLMYSFVAGAPQGTLSFADRASQSPRHDDPIFNSMAEAKAYLLTPEYRKLKAMILSLEMQN
;
A
#
# COMPACT_ATOMS: atom_id res chain seq x y z
N MET A 1 -20.57 4.09 9.59
CA MET A 1 -19.85 3.27 8.60
C MET A 1 -20.78 3.18 7.41
N GLU A 2 -20.50 3.92 6.35
CA GLU A 2 -21.36 3.95 5.16
C GLU A 2 -20.61 3.17 4.08
N GLU A 3 -21.04 1.93 3.86
CA GLU A 3 -20.52 1.03 2.84
C GLU A 3 -21.10 1.46 1.49
N SER A 4 -20.28 2.03 0.62
CA SER A 4 -20.67 2.32 -0.76
C SER A 4 -19.96 1.33 -1.68
N ALA A 5 -20.67 0.26 -2.05
CA ALA A 5 -20.20 -0.73 -3.01
C ALA A 5 -20.38 -0.20 -4.44
N ALA A 6 -19.37 0.49 -4.97
CA ALA A 6 -19.30 0.78 -6.40
C ALA A 6 -18.78 -0.47 -7.13
N ARG A 7 -19.69 -1.29 -7.67
CA ARG A 7 -19.34 -2.42 -8.54
C ARG A 7 -19.01 -1.92 -9.95
N THR A 8 -17.73 -1.76 -10.26
CA THR A 8 -17.28 -1.55 -11.64
C THR A 8 -17.31 -2.89 -12.38
N ALA A 9 -18.05 -2.96 -13.48
CA ALA A 9 -18.18 -4.17 -14.29
C ALA A 9 -16.86 -4.49 -15.01
N GLY A 10 -16.23 -5.62 -14.68
CA GLY A 10 -15.12 -6.13 -15.48
C GLY A 10 -14.02 -6.94 -14.79
N SER A 11 -14.27 -7.60 -13.64
CA SER A 11 -13.51 -8.76 -13.10
C SER A 11 -14.14 -9.19 -11.77
N PRO A 12 -14.17 -10.48 -11.39
CA PRO A 12 -14.56 -10.87 -10.03
C PRO A 12 -13.44 -10.47 -9.06
N GLY A 13 -13.52 -9.24 -8.57
CA GLY A 13 -12.69 -8.70 -7.50
C GLY A 13 -13.52 -7.85 -6.56
N THR A 14 -13.13 -7.84 -5.30
CA THR A 14 -13.68 -7.01 -4.24
C THR A 14 -12.80 -5.77 -4.13
N THR A 15 -13.41 -4.59 -4.27
CA THR A 15 -12.77 -3.31 -3.98
C THR A 15 -13.49 -2.66 -2.80
N ILE A 16 -12.75 -2.28 -1.76
CA ILE A 16 -13.25 -1.53 -0.61
C ILE A 16 -12.40 -0.27 -0.47
N VAL A 17 -13.04 0.89 -0.49
CA VAL A 17 -12.38 2.18 -0.26
C VAL A 17 -12.68 2.64 1.16
N VAL A 18 -11.62 2.98 1.91
CA VAL A 18 -11.75 3.46 3.29
C VAL A 18 -11.62 4.97 3.32
N PHE A 19 -12.58 5.62 3.99
CA PHE A 19 -12.56 7.06 4.25
C PHE A 19 -12.39 7.36 5.73
N ASN A 20 -11.69 8.45 6.06
CA ASN A 20 -11.63 8.99 7.41
C ASN A 20 -12.87 9.85 7.75
N GLU A 21 -12.92 10.42 8.96
CA GLU A 21 -14.03 11.23 9.46
C GLU A 21 -14.28 12.51 8.64
N ALA A 22 -13.25 13.01 7.94
CA ALA A 22 -13.34 14.15 7.02
C ALA A 22 -13.77 13.74 5.59
N ARG A 23 -14.15 12.46 5.39
CA ARG A 23 -14.46 11.86 4.09
C ARG A 23 -13.32 11.98 3.08
N MET A 24 -12.09 11.80 3.55
CA MET A 24 -10.89 11.67 2.71
C MET A 24 -10.54 10.19 2.61
N GLN A 25 -10.26 9.70 1.40
CA GLN A 25 -9.83 8.32 1.22
C GLN A 25 -8.48 8.16 1.91
N VAL A 26 -8.31 7.12 2.71
CA VAL A 26 -7.06 6.85 3.45
C VAL A 26 -6.45 5.51 3.07
N ALA A 27 -7.24 4.59 2.53
CA ALA A 27 -6.75 3.29 2.09
C ALA A 27 -7.73 2.65 1.09
N GLU A 28 -7.23 1.69 0.33
CA GLU A 28 -8.02 0.90 -0.61
C GLU A 28 -7.61 -0.57 -0.54
N LEU A 29 -8.60 -1.43 -0.36
CA LEU A 29 -8.47 -2.88 -0.47
C LEU A 29 -8.92 -3.30 -1.87
N ASN A 30 -8.07 -4.01 -2.59
CA ASN A 30 -8.39 -4.72 -3.81
C ASN A 30 -8.04 -6.19 -3.63
N HIS A 31 -9.01 -7.08 -3.81
CA HIS A 31 -8.80 -8.53 -3.74
C HIS A 31 -9.52 -9.24 -4.87
N GLY A 32 -8.79 -9.95 -5.73
CA GLY A 32 -9.43 -10.76 -6.76
C GLY A 32 -8.50 -11.16 -7.88
N ARG A 33 -9.09 -11.86 -8.84
CA ARG A 33 -8.37 -12.34 -10.01
C ARG A 33 -8.16 -11.11 -10.89
N ALA A 34 -6.92 -10.63 -10.99
CA ALA A 34 -6.57 -9.60 -11.95
C ALA A 34 -7.04 -10.08 -13.33
N GLY A 35 -8.16 -9.54 -13.82
CA GLY A 35 -8.70 -9.90 -15.11
C GLY A 35 -7.77 -9.38 -16.18
N GLY A 36 -6.89 -10.26 -16.64
CA GLY A 36 -6.05 -10.10 -17.81
C GLY A 36 -4.91 -9.12 -17.62
N ALA A 37 -3.69 -9.62 -17.47
CA ALA A 37 -2.47 -9.05 -18.05
C ALA A 37 -2.27 -7.52 -17.98
N GLY A 38 -2.82 -6.83 -16.99
CA GLY A 38 -2.46 -5.47 -16.63
C GLY A 38 -1.37 -5.59 -15.60
N GLY A 39 -0.12 -5.65 -16.04
CA GLY A 39 1.02 -5.55 -15.13
C GLY A 39 0.82 -4.34 -14.22
N VAL A 40 1.36 -4.41 -13.00
CA VAL A 40 1.49 -3.23 -12.14
C VAL A 40 2.36 -2.24 -12.92
N GLY A 41 1.70 -1.35 -13.66
CA GLY A 41 2.30 -0.52 -14.68
C GLY A 41 2.32 0.93 -14.20
N GLY A 42 3.48 1.55 -14.33
CA GLY A 42 3.69 2.97 -14.08
C GLY A 42 4.88 3.43 -14.92
N ALA A 43 4.87 4.70 -15.33
CA ALA A 43 6.06 5.29 -15.91
C ALA A 43 7.12 5.41 -14.82
N CYS A 44 8.19 4.64 -14.96
CA CYS A 44 9.39 4.71 -14.15
C CYS A 44 10.10 6.04 -14.43
N GLY A 45 10.42 6.80 -13.37
CA GLY A 45 11.29 7.98 -13.48
C GLY A 45 12.73 7.59 -13.88
N PRO A 46 13.65 8.56 -14.00
CA PRO A 46 15.04 8.30 -14.39
C PRO A 46 15.85 7.46 -13.39
N GLY A 47 15.35 7.29 -12.15
CA GLY A 47 16.01 6.51 -11.11
C GLY A 47 16.20 5.01 -11.41
N PRO A 48 17.07 4.37 -10.62
CA PRO A 48 16.57 3.80 -9.38
C PRO A 48 16.92 4.66 -8.16
N TYR A 49 15.96 4.73 -7.23
CA TYR A 49 16.03 5.53 -6.02
C TYR A 49 16.18 4.64 -4.79
N PRO A 50 16.92 5.08 -3.75
CA PRO A 50 17.02 4.34 -2.50
C PRO A 50 15.66 4.17 -1.82
N MET A 51 15.33 2.92 -1.46
CA MET A 51 14.15 2.60 -0.66
C MET A 51 14.55 2.27 0.78
N THR A 52 13.83 2.84 1.74
CA THR A 52 13.99 2.53 3.17
C THR A 52 12.67 2.03 3.75
N GLU A 53 12.70 0.91 4.48
CA GLU A 53 11.58 0.48 5.32
C GLU A 53 11.67 1.14 6.70
N LEU A 54 10.61 1.84 7.08
CA LEU A 54 10.53 2.58 8.35
C LEU A 54 9.74 1.83 9.42
N ASP A 55 8.83 0.93 9.03
CA ASP A 55 8.05 0.12 9.96
C ASP A 55 7.56 -1.15 9.28
N THR A 56 7.46 -2.23 10.05
CA THR A 56 6.91 -3.51 9.61
C THR A 56 6.24 -4.24 10.77
N ALA A 57 5.26 -5.08 10.46
CA ALA A 57 4.60 -5.93 11.44
C ALA A 57 4.02 -7.19 10.76
N PRO A 58 3.97 -8.33 11.46
CA PRO A 58 3.26 -9.51 10.98
C PRO A 58 1.76 -9.21 10.85
N VAL A 59 1.11 -9.86 9.90
CA VAL A 59 -0.33 -9.76 9.63
C VAL A 59 -0.81 -11.06 8.99
N LEU A 60 -2.12 -11.33 9.02
CA LEU A 60 -2.75 -12.52 8.46
C LEU A 60 -2.09 -13.83 8.96
N ASP A 61 -2.59 -14.37 10.07
CA ASP A 61 -2.06 -15.61 10.66
C ASP A 61 -2.66 -16.87 10.01
N ASN A 62 -2.48 -17.01 8.69
CA ASN A 62 -2.92 -18.20 7.96
C ASN A 62 -1.77 -18.79 7.13
N PRO A 63 -1.81 -20.10 6.79
CA PRO A 63 -0.67 -20.78 6.19
C PRO A 63 -0.17 -20.20 4.86
N TRP A 64 -1.09 -19.75 3.99
CA TRP A 64 -0.71 -19.20 2.69
C TRP A 64 -0.01 -17.83 2.84
N ALA A 65 -0.51 -16.99 3.75
CA ALA A 65 0.06 -15.68 4.01
C ALA A 65 1.45 -15.79 4.64
N THR A 66 1.62 -16.70 5.60
CA THR A 66 2.93 -17.00 6.19
C THR A 66 3.92 -17.50 5.13
N ALA A 67 3.49 -18.42 4.25
CA ALA A 67 4.35 -18.96 3.19
C ALA A 67 4.78 -17.90 2.16
N ALA A 68 3.87 -16.97 1.81
CA ALA A 68 4.17 -15.85 0.93
C ALA A 68 4.97 -14.72 1.62
N GLY A 69 5.11 -14.76 2.94
CA GLY A 69 5.75 -13.71 3.74
C GLY A 69 4.94 -12.42 3.79
N VAL A 70 3.61 -12.54 3.84
CA VAL A 70 2.72 -11.38 3.91
C VAL A 70 2.94 -10.62 5.22
N ARG A 71 3.11 -9.31 5.11
CA ARG A 71 3.35 -8.42 6.24
C ARG A 71 2.89 -7.01 5.94
N PHE A 72 2.63 -6.26 7.01
CA PHE A 72 2.54 -4.81 6.93
C PHE A 72 3.92 -4.21 6.66
N SER A 73 3.97 -3.16 5.85
CA SER A 73 5.18 -2.41 5.56
C SER A 73 4.85 -0.93 5.36
N TYR A 74 5.66 -0.06 5.96
CA TYR A 74 5.74 1.36 5.61
C TYR A 74 7.14 1.64 5.06
N ARG A 75 7.19 2.06 3.80
CA ARG A 75 8.42 2.28 3.05
C ARG A 75 8.42 3.67 2.43
N VAL A 76 9.63 4.18 2.23
CA VAL A 76 9.89 5.51 1.69
C VAL A 76 10.92 5.41 0.59
N LEU A 77 10.68 6.11 -0.50
CA LEU A 77 11.55 6.21 -1.67
C LEU A 77 12.17 7.61 -1.73
N ASP A 78 13.50 7.70 -1.79
CA ASP A 78 14.25 8.95 -1.80
C ASP A 78 14.45 9.48 -3.23
N LEU A 79 13.59 10.41 -3.66
CA LEU A 79 13.67 11.02 -4.99
C LEU A 79 14.54 12.29 -5.03
N GLN A 80 15.25 12.63 -3.95
CA GLN A 80 15.99 13.92 -3.86
C GLN A 80 17.08 14.06 -4.92
N ALA A 81 17.66 12.95 -5.38
CA ALA A 81 18.67 12.93 -6.43
C ALA A 81 18.18 13.58 -7.75
N ASP A 82 16.88 13.56 -8.00
CA ASP A 82 16.25 14.18 -9.18
C ASP A 82 15.42 15.44 -8.82
N GLY A 83 15.68 16.03 -7.66
CA GLY A 83 14.98 17.22 -7.17
C GLY A 83 13.54 16.95 -6.70
N GLY A 84 13.16 15.68 -6.52
CA GLY A 84 11.87 15.27 -5.98
C GLY A 84 11.82 15.28 -4.45
N ALA A 85 10.61 15.12 -3.91
CA ALA A 85 10.35 14.87 -2.49
C ALA A 85 10.48 13.37 -2.18
N PHE A 86 10.37 12.99 -0.91
CA PHE A 86 10.28 11.57 -0.54
C PHE A 86 8.87 11.05 -0.84
N ASP A 87 8.79 9.97 -1.62
CA ASP A 87 7.54 9.26 -1.87
C ASP A 87 7.38 8.12 -0.86
N TYR A 88 6.15 7.69 -0.59
CA TYR A 88 5.92 6.71 0.47
C TYR A 88 4.77 5.75 0.15
N GLN A 89 4.82 4.57 0.76
CA GLN A 89 3.73 3.60 0.72
C GLN A 89 3.61 2.84 2.02
N ILE A 90 2.38 2.60 2.43
CA ILE A 90 1.96 1.87 3.61
C ILE A 90 0.98 0.80 3.17
N GLY A 91 1.25 -0.46 3.46
CA GLY A 91 0.29 -1.50 3.07
C GLY A 91 0.79 -2.91 3.29
N LEU A 92 0.00 -3.85 2.75
CA LEU A 92 0.39 -5.25 2.65
C LEU A 92 1.38 -5.46 1.52
N VAL A 93 2.43 -6.21 1.82
CA VAL A 93 3.42 -6.71 0.86
C VAL A 93 3.65 -8.20 1.09
N ASP A 94 4.18 -8.89 0.09
CA ASP A 94 4.74 -10.22 0.20
C ASP A 94 6.28 -10.19 0.07
N ASN A 95 6.93 -11.35 0.08
CA ASN A 95 8.39 -11.44 -0.07
C ASN A 95 8.93 -10.86 -1.39
N VAL A 96 8.09 -10.69 -2.41
CA VAL A 96 8.49 -10.18 -3.73
C VAL A 96 8.27 -8.69 -3.80
N SER A 97 7.03 -8.22 -3.57
CA SER A 97 6.69 -6.79 -3.64
C SER A 97 7.30 -5.96 -2.50
N GLY A 98 7.59 -6.62 -1.38
CA GLY A 98 8.17 -6.03 -0.18
C GLY A 98 9.69 -5.95 -0.17
N GLN A 99 10.37 -6.46 -1.20
CA GLN A 99 11.82 -6.49 -1.25
C GLN A 99 12.40 -5.07 -1.23
N LEU A 100 13.38 -4.82 -0.35
CA LEU A 100 14.10 -3.57 -0.28
C LEU A 100 15.26 -3.59 -1.27
N GLN A 101 15.14 -2.77 -2.31
CA GLN A 101 16.15 -2.55 -3.33
C GLN A 101 15.95 -1.16 -3.93
N ASP A 102 17.00 -0.62 -4.53
CA ASP A 102 16.87 0.63 -5.27
C ASP A 102 15.89 0.41 -6.43
N THR A 103 14.91 1.29 -6.56
CA THR A 103 13.81 1.14 -7.52
C THR A 103 13.33 2.49 -7.99
N CYS A 104 12.76 2.56 -9.18
CA CYS A 104 12.09 3.78 -9.64
C CYS A 104 10.61 3.84 -9.25
N LEU A 105 10.04 2.73 -8.76
CA LEU A 105 8.64 2.59 -8.40
C LEU A 105 8.48 1.71 -7.16
N MET A 106 7.53 2.06 -6.31
CA MET A 106 7.17 1.29 -5.12
C MET A 106 5.73 0.82 -5.25
N TYR A 107 5.45 -0.41 -4.81
CA TYR A 107 4.09 -0.97 -4.82
C TYR A 107 3.83 -1.82 -3.57
N SER A 108 2.61 -1.72 -3.03
CA SER A 108 2.14 -2.51 -1.88
C SER A 108 1.01 -3.45 -2.32
N PHE A 109 1.36 -4.70 -2.62
CA PHE A 109 0.43 -5.76 -2.97
C PHE A 109 1.00 -7.14 -2.62
N VAL A 110 0.15 -8.15 -2.61
CA VAL A 110 0.45 -9.57 -2.39
C VAL A 110 0.02 -10.31 -3.65
N ALA A 111 0.99 -10.80 -4.42
CA ALA A 111 0.74 -11.47 -5.69
C ALA A 111 0.15 -12.88 -5.51
N GLY A 112 0.51 -13.54 -4.41
CA GLY A 112 0.18 -14.94 -4.13
C GLY A 112 -1.08 -15.16 -3.29
N ALA A 113 -2.00 -14.18 -3.22
CA ALA A 113 -3.21 -14.35 -2.42
C ALA A 113 -4.17 -15.38 -3.06
N PRO A 114 -4.96 -16.12 -2.27
CA PRO A 114 -6.02 -16.95 -2.81
C PRO A 114 -6.92 -16.11 -3.72
N GLN A 115 -7.26 -16.66 -4.88
CA GLN A 115 -8.09 -16.00 -5.89
C GLN A 115 -7.44 -14.82 -6.64
N GLY A 116 -6.15 -14.50 -6.42
CA GLY A 116 -5.40 -13.56 -7.26
C GLY A 116 -4.49 -12.62 -6.47
N THR A 117 -4.62 -11.32 -6.74
CA THR A 117 -3.81 -10.29 -6.05
C THR A 117 -4.62 -9.71 -4.90
N LEU A 118 -3.95 -9.44 -3.79
CA LEU A 118 -4.47 -8.69 -2.66
C LEU A 118 -3.64 -7.43 -2.49
N SER A 119 -4.24 -6.25 -2.56
CA SER A 119 -3.62 -5.01 -2.12
C SER A 119 -4.49 -4.44 -1.02
N PHE A 120 -3.91 -4.12 0.13
CA PHE A 120 -4.52 -3.16 1.04
C PHE A 120 -3.44 -2.18 1.41
N ALA A 121 -3.52 -1.01 0.79
CA ALA A 121 -2.52 0.02 0.91
C ALA A 121 -3.17 1.36 1.20
N ASP A 122 -2.40 2.24 1.80
CA ASP A 122 -2.72 3.65 1.77
C ASP A 122 -2.79 4.08 0.32
N ARG A 123 -3.88 4.78 0.01
CA ARG A 123 -4.17 5.48 -1.25
C ARG A 123 -3.29 4.94 -2.40
N ALA A 124 -3.65 3.75 -2.90
CA ALA A 124 -2.89 3.00 -3.92
C ALA A 124 -2.63 3.82 -5.22
N SER A 125 -3.29 4.97 -5.33
CA SER A 125 -3.04 6.08 -6.24
C SER A 125 -3.20 7.40 -5.47
N GLN A 126 -2.56 8.48 -5.95
CA GLN A 126 -2.68 9.82 -5.37
C GLN A 126 -4.15 10.16 -5.06
N SER A 127 -4.40 10.70 -3.88
CA SER A 127 -5.73 11.18 -3.54
C SER A 127 -6.20 12.18 -4.58
N PRO A 128 -7.46 12.10 -5.07
CA PRO A 128 -8.04 13.11 -5.97
C PRO A 128 -8.03 14.53 -5.38
N ARG A 129 -7.80 14.66 -4.06
CA ARG A 129 -7.71 15.93 -3.35
C ARG A 129 -6.28 16.39 -3.08
N HIS A 130 -5.27 15.60 -3.46
CA HIS A 130 -3.85 15.86 -3.18
C HIS A 130 -3.55 16.18 -1.70
N ASP A 131 -4.26 15.53 -0.78
CA ASP A 131 -4.07 15.66 0.68
C ASP A 131 -3.05 14.65 1.24
N ASP A 132 -2.30 14.01 0.36
CA ASP A 132 -1.24 13.08 0.73
C ASP A 132 -0.11 13.80 1.49
N PRO A 133 0.40 13.22 2.59
CA PRO A 133 1.62 13.70 3.22
C PRO A 133 2.75 13.77 2.18
N ILE A 134 3.30 14.96 1.99
CA ILE A 134 4.53 15.16 1.23
C ILE A 134 5.65 15.31 2.24
N PHE A 135 6.65 14.44 2.15
CA PHE A 135 7.82 14.50 3.02
C PHE A 135 8.98 15.14 2.26
N ASN A 136 9.49 16.25 2.77
CA ASN A 136 10.69 16.93 2.23
C ASN A 136 11.98 16.36 2.84
N SER A 137 11.86 15.51 3.86
CA SER A 137 12.99 14.82 4.48
C SER A 137 12.62 13.45 5.02
N MET A 138 13.61 12.56 5.12
CA MET A 138 13.48 11.28 5.83
C MET A 138 13.08 11.46 7.31
N ALA A 139 13.42 12.60 7.93
CA ALA A 139 13.02 12.91 9.30
C ALA A 139 11.51 13.16 9.42
N GLU A 140 10.90 13.86 8.45
CA GLU A 140 9.45 14.05 8.39
C GLU A 140 8.73 12.71 8.19
N ALA A 141 9.22 11.87 7.29
CA ALA A 141 8.67 10.54 7.04
C ALA A 141 8.71 9.66 8.31
N LYS A 142 9.79 9.75 9.11
CA LYS A 142 9.88 9.07 10.41
C LYS A 142 8.96 9.70 11.46
N ALA A 143 8.80 11.02 11.47
CA ALA A 143 7.89 11.71 12.38
C ALA A 143 6.43 11.30 12.13
N TYR A 144 6.07 10.96 10.89
CA TYR A 144 4.74 10.49 10.53
C TYR A 144 4.28 9.25 11.34
N LEU A 145 5.22 8.36 11.71
CA LEU A 145 4.97 7.20 12.58
C LEU A 145 4.29 7.54 13.91
N LEU A 146 4.50 8.77 14.38
CA LEU A 146 4.01 9.23 15.67
C LEU A 146 2.61 9.85 15.58
N THR A 147 2.08 10.04 14.38
CA THR A 147 0.78 10.69 14.17
C THR A 147 -0.38 9.76 14.54
N PRO A 148 -1.52 10.30 15.00
CA PRO A 148 -2.74 9.51 15.20
C PRO A 148 -3.27 8.88 13.91
N GLU A 149 -3.10 9.56 12.78
CA GLU A 149 -3.50 9.07 11.46
C GLU A 149 -2.76 7.78 11.10
N TYR A 150 -1.42 7.81 11.15
CA TYR A 150 -0.59 6.64 10.89
C TYR A 150 -0.98 5.46 11.78
N ARG A 151 -1.16 5.69 13.08
CA ARG A 151 -1.53 4.65 14.05
C ARG A 151 -2.89 4.02 13.75
N LYS A 152 -3.89 4.83 13.37
CA LYS A 152 -5.22 4.34 12.97
C LYS A 152 -5.12 3.49 11.68
N LEU A 153 -4.39 3.98 10.68
CA LEU A 153 -4.17 3.28 9.42
C LEU A 153 -3.47 1.92 9.64
N LYS A 154 -2.36 1.92 10.41
CA LYS A 154 -1.66 0.69 10.78
C LYS A 154 -2.59 -0.29 11.52
N ALA A 155 -3.32 0.17 12.52
CA ALA A 155 -4.25 -0.67 13.27
C ALA A 155 -5.32 -1.31 12.37
N MET A 156 -5.85 -0.55 11.42
CA MET A 156 -6.82 -1.04 10.44
C MET A 156 -6.22 -2.13 9.54
N ILE A 157 -5.04 -1.90 8.95
CA ILE A 157 -4.38 -2.91 8.11
C ILE A 157 -4.05 -4.17 8.92
N LEU A 158 -3.62 -4.02 10.18
CA LEU A 158 -3.31 -5.14 11.06
C LEU A 158 -4.55 -5.90 11.56
N SER A 159 -5.72 -5.28 11.57
CA SER A 159 -7.00 -5.91 11.97
C SER A 159 -7.62 -6.79 10.88
N LEU A 160 -6.98 -6.89 9.71
CA LEU A 160 -7.48 -7.71 8.63
C LEU A 160 -7.51 -9.18 9.01
N GLU A 161 -8.64 -9.79 8.72
CA GLU A 161 -8.82 -11.23 8.74
C GLU A 161 -9.33 -11.66 7.37
N MET A 162 -8.73 -12.72 6.83
CA MET A 162 -9.17 -13.34 5.59
C MET A 162 -9.79 -14.69 5.95
N GLN A 163 -11.08 -14.85 5.68
CA GLN A 163 -11.76 -16.13 5.84
C GLN A 163 -11.33 -17.07 4.70
N ASN A 164 -10.95 -18.30 5.06
CA ASN A 164 -10.57 -19.35 4.12
C ASN A 164 -11.77 -19.87 3.32
#